data_AF-A0A1I4N2X9-F1
#
_entry.id   AF-A0A1I4N2X9-F1
#
_cell.length_a   1.000
_cell.length_b   1.000
_cell.length_c   1.000
_cell.angle_alpha   90.00
_cell.angle_beta   90.00
_cell.angle_gamma   90.00
#
_symmetry.space_group_name_H-M   'P 1'
#
loop_
_entity.id
_entity.type
_entity.pdbx_description
1 polymer ?
#
loop_
_entity_poly.entity_id
_entity_poly.type
_entity_poly.pdbx_seq_one_letter_code
_entity_poly.pdbx_strand_id
1 'polypeptide(L)'
;MPKPFPREFRDDVVAVARRREDGVTLKQVATDFGISETCLQNWLRQADVEDGNRPGVTTSESAELRELRKRNRLLEQENEVLRRAA
;
A
#
# COMPACT_ATOMS: atom_id res chain seq x y z
N MET A 1 1.67 12.85 13.69
CA MET A 1 0.83 11.73 13.21
C MET A 1 1.03 10.55 14.14
N PRO A 2 -0.01 9.77 14.49
CA PRO A 2 0.16 8.54 15.25
C PRO A 2 1.07 7.57 14.48
N LYS A 3 1.83 6.74 15.19
CA LYS A 3 2.71 5.74 14.57
C LYS A 3 1.85 4.75 13.78
N PRO A 4 2.21 4.44 12.52
CA PRO A 4 1.51 3.40 11.76
C PRO A 4 1.59 2.07 12.49
N PHE A 5 0.56 1.23 12.32
CA PHE A 5 0.64 -0.16 12.76
C PHE A 5 1.79 -0.88 12.02
N PRO A 6 2.52 -1.78 12.70
CA PRO A 6 3.51 -2.62 12.05
C PRO A 6 2.91 -3.41 10.87
N ARG A 7 3.72 -3.66 9.84
CA ARG A 7 3.28 -4.41 8.64
C ARG A 7 2.82 -5.82 9.00
N GLU A 8 3.58 -6.51 9.84
CA GLU A 8 3.26 -7.87 10.30
C GLU A 8 1.89 -7.92 10.98
N PHE A 9 1.62 -6.99 11.91
CA PHE A 9 0.32 -6.89 12.56
C PHE A 9 -0.82 -6.70 11.56
N ARG A 10 -0.65 -5.78 10.60
CA ARG A 10 -1.66 -5.57 9.55
C ARG A 10 -1.89 -6.84 8.72
N ASP A 11 -0.82 -7.50 8.30
CA ASP A 11 -0.89 -8.67 7.43
C ASP A 11 -1.57 -9.85 8.17
N ASP A 12 -1.27 -10.04 9.46
CA ASP A 12 -1.93 -11.04 10.31
C ASP A 12 -3.43 -10.77 10.47
N VAL A 13 -3.80 -9.52 10.75
CA VAL A 13 -5.21 -9.14 10.88
C VAL A 13 -5.96 -9.33 9.56
N VAL A 14 -5.34 -8.99 8.42
CA VAL A 14 -5.90 -9.24 7.09
C VAL A 14 -6.06 -10.75 6.85
N ALA A 15 -5.09 -11.57 7.24
CA ALA A 15 -5.18 -13.03 7.10
C ALA A 15 -6.33 -13.62 7.94
N VAL A 16 -6.50 -13.16 9.18
CA VAL A 16 -7.62 -13.56 10.04
C VAL A 16 -8.96 -13.12 9.43
N ALA A 17 -9.05 -11.86 8.98
CA ALA A 17 -10.27 -11.35 8.36
C ALA A 17 -10.66 -12.10 7.08
N ARG A 18 -9.69 -12.58 6.29
CA ARG A 18 -9.94 -13.38 5.08
C ARG A 18 -10.36 -14.81 5.38
N ARG A 19 -9.88 -15.39 6.49
CA ARG A 19 -10.18 -16.77 6.93
C ARG A 19 -11.34 -16.85 7.92
N ARG A 20 -12.01 -15.73 8.21
CA ARG A 20 -13.11 -15.68 9.17
C ARG A 20 -14.22 -16.67 8.80
N GLU A 21 -14.84 -17.27 9.80
CA GLU A 21 -15.96 -18.19 9.62
C GLU A 21 -17.21 -17.46 9.12
N ASP A 22 -18.11 -18.22 8.49
CA ASP A 22 -19.41 -17.70 8.07
C ASP A 22 -20.20 -17.18 9.28
N GLY A 23 -20.68 -15.95 9.18
CA GLY A 23 -21.36 -15.25 10.28
C GLY A 23 -20.46 -14.36 11.14
N VAL A 24 -19.12 -14.49 11.05
CA VAL A 24 -18.20 -13.54 11.67
C VAL A 24 -18.11 -12.27 10.82
N THR A 25 -18.45 -11.14 11.43
CA THR A 25 -18.43 -9.83 10.77
C THR A 25 -17.05 -9.20 10.82
N LEU A 26 -16.72 -8.36 9.83
CA LEU A 26 -15.48 -7.56 9.85
C LEU A 26 -15.43 -6.63 11.07
N LYS A 27 -16.58 -6.16 11.54
CA LYS A 27 -16.70 -5.36 12.76
C LYS A 27 -16.24 -6.12 14.01
N GLN A 28 -16.63 -7.39 14.15
CA GLN A 28 -16.18 -8.23 15.27
C GLN A 28 -14.66 -8.41 15.21
N VAL A 29 -14.12 -8.82 14.06
CA VAL A 29 -12.66 -8.97 13.88
C VAL A 29 -11.93 -7.67 14.23
N ALA A 30 -12.38 -6.53 13.71
CA ALA A 30 -11.78 -5.23 14.02
C ALA A 30 -11.82 -4.91 15.53
N THR A 31 -12.93 -5.24 16.20
CA THR A 31 -13.09 -5.04 17.65
C THR A 31 -12.12 -5.91 18.44
N ASP A 32 -11.96 -7.18 18.06
CA ASP A 32 -11.06 -8.13 18.73
C ASP A 32 -9.58 -7.68 18.66
N PHE A 33 -9.20 -7.01 17.58
CA PHE A 33 -7.86 -6.44 17.39
C PHE A 33 -7.73 -4.97 17.85
N GLY A 34 -8.79 -4.37 18.40
CA GLY A 34 -8.77 -3.00 18.91
C GLY A 34 -8.60 -1.93 17.83
N ILE A 35 -9.01 -2.21 16.58
CA ILE A 35 -8.95 -1.29 15.45
C ILE A 35 -10.35 -0.89 14.98
N SER A 36 -10.44 0.18 14.19
CA SER A 36 -11.71 0.54 13.56
C SER A 36 -12.02 -0.38 12.38
N GLU A 37 -13.31 -0.67 12.18
CA GLU A 37 -13.77 -1.48 11.03
C GLU A 37 -13.32 -0.86 9.70
N THR A 38 -13.40 0.46 9.56
CA THR A 38 -12.92 1.17 8.37
C THR A 38 -11.42 0.96 8.13
N CYS A 39 -10.61 0.88 9.19
CA CYS A 39 -9.18 0.57 9.05
C CYS A 39 -8.98 -0.82 8.44
N LEU A 40 -9.71 -1.81 8.95
CA LEU A 40 -9.65 -3.18 8.45
C LEU A 40 -10.11 -3.27 6.99
N GLN A 41 -11.21 -2.61 6.63
CA GLN A 41 -11.71 -2.56 5.26
C GLN A 41 -10.69 -1.95 4.30
N ASN A 42 -10.00 -0.89 4.72
CA ASN A 42 -8.93 -0.27 3.91
C ASN A 42 -7.74 -1.23 3.70
N TRP A 43 -7.36 -1.98 4.73
CA TRP A 43 -6.29 -2.97 4.61
C TRP A 43 -6.67 -4.12 3.70
N LEU A 44 -7.89 -4.64 3.80
CA LEU A 44 -8.41 -5.65 2.88
C LEU A 44 -8.41 -5.14 1.43
N ARG A 45 -8.89 -3.91 1.21
CA ARG A 45 -8.88 -3.29 -0.12
C ARG A 45 -7.47 -3.15 -0.67
N GLN A 46 -6.49 -2.76 0.15
CA GLN A 46 -5.10 -2.68 -0.30
C GLN A 46 -4.57 -4.08 -0.63
N ALA A 47 -4.82 -5.08 0.22
CA ALA A 47 -4.41 -6.45 -0.01
C ALA A 47 -5.00 -7.00 -1.32
N ASP A 48 -6.26 -6.70 -1.63
CA ASP A 48 -6.89 -7.10 -2.90
C ASP A 48 -6.24 -6.43 -4.12
N VAL A 49 -5.72 -5.21 -3.97
CA VAL A 49 -4.96 -4.53 -5.03
C VAL A 49 -3.58 -5.19 -5.19
N GLU A 50 -2.88 -5.46 -4.10
CA GLU A 50 -1.57 -6.14 -4.13
C GLU A 50 -1.68 -7.56 -4.72
N ASP A 51 -2.78 -8.27 -4.45
CA ASP A 51 -3.03 -9.62 -4.99
C ASP A 51 -3.54 -9.59 -6.45
N GLY A 52 -3.84 -8.42 -7.00
CA GLY A 52 -4.39 -8.27 -8.36
C GLY A 52 -5.89 -8.59 -8.47
N ASN A 53 -6.57 -8.82 -7.36
CA ASN A 53 -8.01 -9.10 -7.30
C ASN A 53 -8.87 -7.84 -7.51
N ARG A 54 -8.27 -6.65 -7.41
CA ARG A 54 -8.92 -5.36 -7.62
C ARG A 54 -7.98 -4.41 -8.38
N PRO A 55 -8.50 -3.61 -9.34
CA PRO A 55 -7.69 -2.58 -9.98
C PRO A 55 -7.25 -1.51 -8.98
N GLY A 56 -5.97 -1.15 -9.04
CA GLY A 56 -5.33 -0.13 -8.20
C GLY A 56 -3.83 -0.08 -8.47
N VAL A 57 -3.14 0.89 -7.86
CA VAL A 57 -1.68 0.95 -7.92
C VAL A 57 -1.13 0.24 -6.69
N THR A 58 -0.32 -0.78 -6.94
CA THR A 58 0.38 -1.54 -5.90
C THR A 58 1.48 -0.69 -5.25
N THR A 59 1.95 -1.15 -4.11
CA THR A 59 3.04 -0.49 -3.38
C THR A 59 4.34 -0.55 -4.19
N SER A 60 4.59 -1.65 -4.90
CA SER A 60 5.77 -1.82 -5.77
C SER A 60 5.73 -0.87 -6.96
N GLU A 61 4.61 -0.80 -7.69
CA GLU A 61 4.43 0.13 -8.81
C GLU A 61 4.61 1.60 -8.36
N SER A 62 4.06 1.95 -7.19
CA SER A 62 4.24 3.28 -6.61
C SER A 62 5.71 3.60 -6.29
N ALA A 63 6.47 2.61 -5.82
CA ALA A 63 7.90 2.77 -5.53
C ALA A 63 8.72 2.92 -6.82
N GLU A 64 8.44 2.08 -7.82
CA GLU A 64 9.09 2.15 -9.13
C GLU A 64 8.83 3.50 -9.82
N LEU A 65 7.59 3.99 -9.80
CA LEU A 65 7.25 5.31 -10.34
C LEU A 65 8.04 6.45 -9.69
N ARG A 66 8.30 6.37 -8.38
CA ARG A 66 9.11 7.38 -7.68
C ARG A 66 10.57 7.34 -8.12
N GLU A 67 11.15 6.15 -8.23
CA GLU A 67 12.52 5.98 -8.70
C GLU A 67 12.68 6.41 -10.16
N LEU A 68 11.73 6.06 -11.03
CA LEU A 68 11.73 6.50 -12.42
C LEU A 68 11.63 8.02 -12.53
N ARG A 69 10.75 8.66 -11.76
CA ARG A 69 10.65 10.13 -11.73
C ARG A 69 11.95 10.79 -11.26
N LYS A 70 12.62 10.21 -10.27
CA LYS A 70 13.91 10.70 -9.79
C LYS A 70 15.01 10.58 -10.85
N ARG A 71 15.09 9.43 -11.53
CA ARG A 71 16.06 9.22 -12.63
C ARG A 71 15.80 10.15 -13.80
N ASN A 72 14.54 10.31 -14.19
CA ASN A 72 14.16 11.19 -15.29
C ASN A 72 14.57 12.64 -15.00
N ARG A 73 14.31 13.15 -13.79
CA ARG A 73 14.75 14.47 -13.35
C ARG A 73 16.27 14.66 -13.39
N LEU A 74 17.05 13.61 -13.11
CA LEU A 74 18.51 13.66 -13.21
C LEU A 74 18.96 13.72 -14.68
N LEU A 75 18.39 12.86 -15.52
CA LEU A 75 18.68 12.84 -16.96
C LEU A 75 18.32 14.16 -17.63
N GLU A 76 17.23 14.81 -17.23
CA GLU A 76 16.85 16.13 -17.73
C GLU A 76 17.90 17.19 -17.38
N GLN A 77 18.44 17.17 -16.16
CA GLN A 77 19.51 18.08 -15.74
C GLN A 77 20.81 17.82 -16.50
N GLU A 78 21.20 16.57 -16.67
CA GLU A 78 22.40 16.19 -17.45
C GLU A 78 22.28 16.65 -18.90
N ASN A 79 21.13 16.44 -19.53
CA ASN A 79 20.87 16.91 -20.88
C ASN A 79 20.93 18.44 -20.98
N GLU A 80 20.42 19.17 -19.99
CA GLU A 80 20.49 20.63 -19.98
C GLU A 80 21.94 21.12 -19.91
N VAL A 81 22.78 20.50 -19.07
CA VAL A 81 24.21 20.82 -19.00
C VAL A 81 24.90 20.55 -20.33
N LEU A 82 24.65 19.39 -20.95
CA LEU A 82 25.21 19.06 -22.26
C LEU A 82 24.79 20.04 -23.34
N ARG A 83 23.53 20.48 -23.35
CA ARG A 83 23.03 21.48 -24.30
C ARG A 83 23.66 22.86 -24.11
N ARG A 84 23.98 23.27 -22.88
CA ARG A 84 24.64 24.55 -22.61
C ARG A 84 26.13 24.56 -22.94
N ALA A 85 26.74 23.37 -23.02
CA ALA A 85 28.16 23.21 -23.34
C ALA A 85 28.43 23.08 -24.86
N ALA A 86 27.39 22.94 -25.68
CA ALA A 86 27.45 22.92 -27.14
C ALA A 86 27.14 24.30 -27.73
#